data_AF-A0A136LPY6-F1
#
_entry.id   AF-A0A136LPY6-F1
#
_cell.length_a   1.000
_cell.length_b   1.000
_cell.length_c   1.000
_cell.angle_alpha   90.00
_cell.angle_beta   90.00
_cell.angle_gamma   90.00
#
_symmetry.space_group_name_H-M   'P 1'
#
loop_
_entity.id
_entity.type
_entity.pdbx_description
1 polymer ?
#
loop_
_entity_poly.entity_id
_entity_poly.type
_entity_poly.pdbx_seq_one_letter_code
_entity_poly.pdbx_strand_id
1 'polypeptide(L)'
;MLKNFYLVCAIIGTIIPWLFFAHFFRTEGVNLSLFLSSLFANGAAGGFSADVLISILVFWVWSFTDANRHHISRWWLVLPASFLVGLSLALPLYLYLREVGISRAATEQPERAA
;
A
#
# COMPACT_ATOMS: atom_id res chain seq x y z
N MET A 1 -11.38 8.89 -13.70
CA MET A 1 -12.13 8.80 -12.42
C MET A 1 -11.45 7.87 -11.42
N LEU A 2 -11.05 6.65 -11.81
CA LEU A 2 -10.38 5.68 -10.92
C LEU A 2 -9.09 6.20 -10.25
N LYS A 3 -8.26 6.97 -10.97
CA LYS A 3 -7.06 7.59 -10.40
C LYS A 3 -7.34 8.40 -9.12
N ASN A 4 -8.38 9.23 -9.13
CA ASN A 4 -8.73 10.06 -7.98
C ASN A 4 -9.26 9.22 -6.83
N PHE A 5 -10.03 8.16 -7.13
CA PHE A 5 -10.49 7.20 -6.13
C PHE A 5 -9.31 6.54 -5.42
N TYR A 6 -8.32 6.03 -6.16
CA TYR A 6 -7.12 5.44 -5.57
C TYR A 6 -6.30 6.43 -4.75
N LEU A 7 -6.20 7.69 -5.20
CA LEU A 7 -5.52 8.72 -4.41
C LEU A 7 -6.22 8.99 -3.08
N VAL A 8 -7.55 9.10 -3.08
CA VAL A 8 -8.35 9.28 -1.86
C VAL A 8 -8.20 8.06 -0.94
N CYS A 9 -8.29 6.84 -1.48
CA CYS A 9 -8.06 5.62 -0.72
C CYS A 9 -6.64 5.56 -0.13
N ALA A 10 -5.61 6.01 -0.84
CA ALA A 10 -4.25 6.06 -0.33
C ALA A 10 -4.11 7.06 0.85
N ILE A 11 -4.77 8.22 0.74
CA ILE A 11 -4.79 9.22 1.83
C ILE A 11 -5.50 8.63 3.06
N ILE A 12 -6.71 8.08 2.87
CA ILE A 12 -7.50 7.46 3.95
C ILE A 12 -6.72 6.29 4.58
N GLY A 13 -6.14 5.43 3.74
CA GLY A 13 -5.36 4.27 4.14
C GLY A 13 -4.04 4.63 4.83
N THR A 14 -3.57 5.88 4.73
CA THR A 14 -2.46 6.41 5.52
C THR A 14 -2.93 7.00 6.84
N ILE A 15 -3.95 7.87 6.79
CA ILE A 15 -4.42 8.62 7.95
C ILE A 15 -4.97 7.68 9.02
N ILE A 16 -5.83 6.73 8.65
CA ILE A 16 -6.51 5.88 9.62
C ILE A 16 -5.50 5.05 10.44
N PRO A 17 -4.58 4.27 9.84
CA PRO A 17 -3.59 3.52 10.62
C PRO A 17 -2.69 4.42 11.48
N TRP A 18 -2.26 5.57 10.95
CA TRP A 18 -1.43 6.50 11.70
C TRP A 18 -2.13 7.11 12.92
N LEU A 19 -3.45 7.29 12.89
CA LEU A 19 -4.19 7.73 14.08
C LEU A 19 -4.13 6.68 15.20
N PHE A 20 -4.27 5.39 14.87
CA PHE A 20 -4.14 4.31 15.84
C PHE A 20 -2.69 4.16 16.33
N PHE A 21 -1.70 4.23 15.45
CA PHE A 21 -0.29 4.15 15.82
C PHE A 21 0.14 5.34 16.70
N ALA A 22 -0.29 6.56 16.35
CA ALA A 22 -0.01 7.74 17.16
C ALA A 22 -0.62 7.67 18.55
N HIS A 23 -1.85 7.13 18.66
CA HIS A 23 -2.46 6.88 19.97
C HIS A 23 -1.63 5.88 20.79
N PHE A 24 -1.26 4.74 20.20
CA PHE A 24 -0.45 3.72 20.85
C PHE A 24 0.91 4.24 21.30
N PHE A 25 1.65 4.95 20.43
CA PHE A 25 2.96 5.48 20.78
C PHE A 25 2.89 6.61 21.81
N ARG A 26 1.75 7.30 21.93
CA ARG A 26 1.54 8.29 22.98
C ARG A 26 1.26 7.63 24.34
N THR A 27 0.57 6.50 24.36
CA THR A 27 0.20 5.79 25.62
C THR A 27 1.32 4.90 26.12
N GLU A 28 1.98 4.15 25.23
CA GLU A 28 2.95 3.11 25.58
C GLU A 28 4.41 3.52 25.29
N GLY A 29 4.62 4.67 24.64
CA GLY A 29 5.92 5.08 24.11
C GLY A 29 6.30 4.34 22.81
N VAL A 30 7.44 4.71 22.21
CA VAL A 30 7.95 4.06 20.99
C VAL A 30 8.58 2.71 21.34
N ASN A 31 7.74 1.71 21.58
CA ASN A 31 8.16 0.34 21.89
C ASN A 31 7.66 -0.64 20.82
N LEU A 32 8.54 -0.95 19.86
CA LEU A 32 8.23 -1.86 18.75
C LEU A 32 7.94 -3.29 19.22
N SER A 33 8.61 -3.76 20.28
CA SER A 33 8.37 -5.10 20.82
C SER A 33 6.97 -5.20 21.40
N LEU A 34 6.55 -4.19 22.15
CA LEU A 34 5.20 -4.14 22.71
C LEU A 34 4.15 -4.05 21.60
N PHE A 35 4.37 -3.18 20.61
CA PHE A 35 3.49 -3.06 19.45
C PHE A 35 3.25 -4.39 18.73
N LEU A 36 4.32 -5.14 18.45
CA LEU A 36 4.21 -6.47 17.83
C LEU A 36 3.47 -7.46 18.74
N SER A 37 3.75 -7.48 20.04
CA SER A 37 3.01 -8.34 20.96
C SER A 37 1.52 -7.99 21.05
N SER A 38 1.18 -6.69 20.95
CA SER A 38 -0.21 -6.21 20.96
C SER A 38 -0.99 -6.62 19.70
N LEU A 39 -0.34 -6.69 18.55
CA LEU A 39 -0.95 -7.19 17.30
C LEU A 39 -1.39 -8.66 17.42
N PHE A 40 -0.76 -9.44 18.31
CA PHE A 40 -1.09 -10.83 18.58
C PHE A 40 -1.64 -11.06 20.00
N ALA A 41 -2.18 -10.01 20.64
CA ALA A 41 -2.64 -10.08 22.03
C ALA A 41 -3.78 -11.07 22.28
N ASN A 42 -4.58 -11.37 21.25
CA ASN A 42 -5.66 -12.34 21.29
C ASN A 42 -5.87 -12.98 19.92
N GLY A 43 -6.70 -14.04 19.86
CA GLY A 43 -6.93 -14.80 18.63
C GLY A 43 -7.51 -13.97 17.47
N ALA A 44 -8.38 -13.00 17.76
CA ALA A 44 -8.96 -12.13 16.73
C ALA A 44 -7.95 -11.13 16.16
N ALA A 45 -7.20 -10.46 17.04
CA ALA A 45 -6.13 -9.54 16.64
C ALA A 45 -5.02 -10.27 15.87
N GLY A 46 -4.62 -11.45 16.34
CA GLY A 46 -3.63 -12.29 15.68
C GLY A 46 -4.09 -12.80 14.32
N GLY A 47 -5.36 -13.22 14.20
CA GLY A 47 -5.97 -13.61 12.94
C GLY A 47 -5.99 -12.46 11.92
N PHE A 48 -6.40 -11.26 12.33
CA PHE A 48 -6.39 -10.07 11.48
C PHE A 48 -4.96 -9.68 11.06
N SER A 49 -4.01 -9.72 11.98
CA SER A 49 -2.61 -9.43 11.69
C SER A 49 -2.00 -10.43 10.70
N ALA A 50 -2.29 -11.72 10.87
CA ALA A 50 -1.86 -12.76 9.94
C ALA A 50 -2.46 -12.57 8.54
N ASP A 51 -3.76 -12.28 8.45
CA ASP A 51 -4.46 -11.99 7.19
C ASP A 51 -3.82 -10.83 6.42
N VAL A 52 -3.51 -9.73 7.11
CA VAL A 52 -2.84 -8.57 6.52
C VAL A 52 -1.42 -8.92 6.07
N LEU A 53 -0.64 -9.65 6.88
CA LEU A 53 0.73 -10.05 6.52
C LEU A 53 0.76 -10.96 5.29
N ILE A 54 -0.11 -11.97 5.24
CA ILE A 54 -0.25 -12.86 4.08
C ILE A 54 -0.66 -12.05 2.85
N SER A 55 -1.63 -11.15 3.00
CA SER A 55 -2.09 -10.29 1.92
C SER A 55 -0.99 -9.37 1.38
N ILE A 56 -0.12 -8.82 2.24
CA ILE A 56 1.06 -8.02 1.83
C ILE A 56 2.02 -8.88 0.99
N LEU A 57 2.31 -10.10 1.43
CA LEU A 57 3.21 -11.01 0.70
C LEU A 57 2.68 -11.36 -0.68
N VAL A 58 1.41 -11.76 -0.76
CA VAL A 58 0.74 -12.05 -2.05
C VAL A 58 0.72 -10.80 -2.94
N PHE A 59 0.43 -9.64 -2.36
CA PHE A 59 0.38 -8.37 -3.08
C PHE A 59 1.76 -7.95 -3.61
N TRP A 60 2.86 -8.18 -2.90
CA TRP A 60 4.20 -7.91 -3.42
C TRP A 60 4.51 -8.75 -4.65
N VAL A 61 4.24 -10.06 -4.61
CA VAL A 61 4.47 -10.94 -5.77
C VAL A 61 3.60 -10.51 -6.95
N TRP A 62 2.31 -10.30 -6.72
CA TRP A 62 1.38 -9.89 -7.77
C TRP A 62 1.78 -8.52 -8.36
N SER A 63 1.96 -7.50 -7.52
CA SER A 63 2.30 -6.14 -7.99
C SER A 63 3.65 -6.09 -8.69
N PHE A 64 4.63 -6.89 -8.28
CA PHE A 64 5.91 -7.01 -8.99
C PHE A 64 5.71 -7.55 -10.42
N THR A 65 4.94 -8.63 -10.55
CA THR A 65 4.67 -9.22 -11.88
C THR A 65 3.87 -8.29 -12.78
N ASP A 66 2.87 -7.59 -12.24
CA ASP A 66 2.06 -6.61 -12.98
C ASP A 66 2.89 -5.36 -13.36
N ALA A 67 3.75 -4.88 -12.47
CA ALA A 67 4.64 -3.76 -12.74
C ALA A 67 5.63 -4.05 -13.85
N ASN A 68 6.17 -5.27 -13.89
CA ASN A 68 7.07 -5.69 -14.94
C ASN A 68 6.35 -5.81 -16.30
N ARG A 69 5.09 -6.26 -16.31
CA ARG A 69 4.26 -6.36 -17.53
C ARG A 69 3.84 -5.00 -18.08
N HIS A 70 3.55 -4.04 -17.20
CA HIS A 70 3.06 -2.71 -17.56
C HIS A 70 4.13 -1.61 -17.51
N HIS A 71 5.41 -1.98 -17.36
CA HIS A 71 6.57 -1.07 -17.28
C HIS A 71 6.40 0.08 -16.27
N ILE A 72 5.86 -0.24 -15.08
CA ILE A 72 5.61 0.75 -14.03
C ILE A 72 6.93 1.10 -13.32
N SER A 73 7.58 2.17 -13.76
CA SER A 73 8.91 2.61 -13.26
C SER A 73 8.98 2.90 -11.74
N ARG A 74 7.85 3.25 -11.09
CA ARG A 74 7.81 3.66 -9.67
C ARG A 74 7.31 2.57 -8.71
N TRP A 75 7.28 1.31 -9.13
CA TRP A 75 6.80 0.19 -8.29
C TRP A 75 7.53 0.09 -6.94
N TRP A 76 8.82 0.43 -6.87
CA TRP A 76 9.59 0.45 -5.63
C TRP A 76 8.90 1.19 -4.47
N LEU A 77 8.09 2.22 -4.73
CA LEU A 77 7.36 2.98 -3.69
C LEU A 77 6.36 2.12 -2.89
N VAL A 78 5.95 0.98 -3.44
CA VAL A 78 5.06 0.03 -2.78
C VAL A 78 5.73 -0.61 -1.55
N LEU A 79 7.03 -0.88 -1.61
CA LEU A 79 7.78 -1.49 -0.51
C LEU A 79 7.79 -0.62 0.76
N PRO A 80 8.29 0.64 0.74
CA PRO A 80 8.24 1.50 1.93
C PRO A 80 6.81 1.79 2.38
N ALA A 81 5.83 1.86 1.47
CA ALA A 81 4.43 2.00 1.84
C ALA A 81 3.91 0.80 2.65
N SER A 82 4.25 -0.43 2.25
CA SER A 82 3.91 -1.65 2.99
C SER A 82 4.57 -1.70 4.37
N PHE A 83 5.81 -1.24 4.51
CA PHE A 83 6.52 -1.25 5.79
C PHE A 83 6.10 -0.12 6.74
N LEU A 84 5.84 1.09 6.22
CA LEU A 84 5.53 2.26 7.04
C LEU A 84 4.07 2.32 7.49
N VAL A 85 3.16 1.77 6.68
CA VAL A 85 1.71 1.87 6.91
C VAL A 85 1.03 0.52 6.80
N GLY A 86 1.36 -0.26 5.76
CA GLY A 86 0.75 -1.56 5.49
C GLY A 86 0.01 -1.60 4.14
N LEU A 87 -0.77 -2.66 3.94
CA LEU A 87 -1.47 -2.91 2.68
C LEU A 87 -2.46 -1.81 2.30
N SER A 88 -3.07 -1.16 3.30
CA SER A 88 -4.07 -0.12 3.14
C SER A 88 -3.59 1.10 2.33
N LEU A 89 -2.30 1.44 2.42
CA LEU A 89 -1.67 2.45 1.56
C LEU A 89 -1.03 1.81 0.32
N ALA A 90 -0.32 0.70 0.49
CA ALA A 90 0.48 0.11 -0.58
C ALA A 90 -0.36 -0.29 -1.81
N LEU A 91 -1.55 -0.85 -1.59
CA LEU A 91 -2.48 -1.25 -2.65
C LEU A 91 -3.01 -0.06 -3.46
N PRO A 92 -3.67 0.94 -2.87
CA PRO A 92 -4.18 2.07 -3.64
C PRO A 92 -3.05 2.90 -4.28
N LEU A 93 -1.89 3.02 -3.63
CA LEU A 93 -0.72 3.67 -4.22
C LEU A 93 -0.27 2.96 -5.49
N TYR A 94 -0.17 1.63 -5.48
CA TYR A 94 0.19 0.86 -6.66
C TYR A 94 -0.82 1.03 -7.80
N LEU A 95 -2.12 0.91 -7.50
CA LEU A 95 -3.18 1.06 -8.49
C LEU A 95 -3.19 2.46 -9.10
N TYR A 96 -2.91 3.50 -8.31
CA TYR A 96 -2.71 4.86 -8.80
C TYR A 96 -1.53 4.94 -9.79
N LEU A 97 -0.37 4.38 -9.45
CA LEU A 97 0.81 4.39 -10.31
C LEU A 97 0.57 3.65 -11.63
N ARG A 98 -0.15 2.52 -11.57
CA ARG A 98 -0.58 1.75 -12.74
C ARG A 98 -1.46 2.58 -13.68
N GLU A 99 -2.47 3.26 -13.14
CA GLU A 99 -3.39 4.09 -13.92
C GLU A 99 -2.66 5.27 -14.59
N VAL A 100 -1.69 5.88 -13.88
CA VAL A 100 -0.85 6.94 -14.42
C VAL A 100 0.05 6.42 -15.55
N GLY A 101 0.64 5.23 -15.40
CA GLY A 101 1.45 4.59 -16.43
C GLY A 101 0.66 4.32 -17.71
N ILE A 102 -0.53 3.72 -17.57
CA ILE A 102 -1.43 3.43 -18.70
C ILE A 102 -1.86 4.71 -19.42
N SER A 103 -2.23 5.75 -18.65
CA SER A 103 -2.65 7.05 -19.23
C SER A 103 -1.54 7.73 -20.04
N ARG A 104 -0.28 7.61 -19.60
CA ARG A 104 0.87 8.17 -20.32
C ARG A 104 1.12 7.45 -21.64
N ALA A 105 1.12 6.11 -21.62
CA ALA A 105 1.29 5.30 -22.82
C ALA A 105 0.23 5.59 -23.90
N ALA A 106 -1.03 5.77 -23.50
CA ALA A 106 -2.12 6.12 -24.42
C ALA A 106 -1.95 7.51 -25.09
N THR A 107 -1.24 8.43 -24.43
CA THR A 107 -1.05 9.81 -24.92
C THR A 107 0.15 9.94 -25.86
N GLU A 108 1.15 9.04 -25.75
CA GLU A 108 2.35 9.02 -26.60
C GLU A 108 2.15 8.28 -27.94
N GLN A 109 1.09 7.47 -28.04
CA GLN A 109 0.77 6.65 -29.22
C GLN A 109 0.12 7.38 -30.42
N PRO A 110 -0.60 8.52 -30.28
CA PRO A 110 -1.12 9.28 -31.43
C PRO A 110 -0.04 10.00 -32.24
N GLU A 111 1.09 10.37 -31.62
CA GLU A 111 2.14 11.21 -32.24
C GLU A 111 3.09 10.39 -33.13
N ARG A 112 3.16 9.07 -32.97
CA ARG A 112 4.01 8.19 -33.80
C ARG A 112 3.33 7.68 -35.07
N ALA A 113 2.04 7.96 -35.24
CA ALA A 113 1.25 7.55 -36.40
C ALA A 113 0.95 8.70 -37.38
N ALA A 114 1.50 9.90 -37.12
CA ALA A 114 1.43 11.09 -37.97
C ALA A 114 2.83 11.43 -38.50
#